data_AF-A0A1H2FXK8-F1
#
_entry.id   AF-A0A1H2FXK8-F1
#
_cell.length_a   1.000
_cell.length_b   1.000
_cell.length_c   1.000
_cell.angle_alpha   90.00
_cell.angle_beta   90.00
_cell.angle_gamma   90.00
#
_symmetry.space_group_name_H-M   'P 1'
#
loop_
_entity.id
_entity.type
_entity.pdbx_description
1 polymer ?
#
loop_
_entity_poly.entity_id
_entity_poly.type
_entity_poly.pdbx_seq_one_letter_code
_entity_poly.pdbx_strand_id
1 'polypeptide(L)'
;MSKNATLEVEGRQVPVTNLDKIYYPKAKFTKGEMLAYYIKIAPILLPHLEGRPLTMKRYPNGVEAPFFYEKQCPRPKPPFVETCSVARHHKPGRIQFCLVNNLPTLVWAANLGDLELHTFLSKAPNVHKPTQIVFDLDPGPPANAVQCAQVALWLREMFNRLGLEVFIKSSGSKGMQAYIPLNMPITYAETTPFAKSVAFALEKAHPELVVSDMKKELRHGKVLVDWSQNSETKTTVSVYSLRAKDKPFVSMPLEWEEVEECLRKKDASLVFFEAAEALKRVEEKGDLFAPVLTLKQNLKTAVKAARSGKPRKVTKARLKGTGDGSIKAYNAKRDFTQTKEPSGKKGKTAGKKLLFVIQKHAASHLHYDFRLELDGVLKSWAVPKGPQTDMETKRLAMRVEDHPYDYARFEGTIPEGNYGAGTVMVWDIGTWENLGPEPHEGLKAGKLHFRLNGKKLKGEWALVQMHGPRATKGNEWLLLKHGSAQKPVSAKADDTSAISRKSMKQLAGPRSRKWISNRESEGNPKTSKKPKKKPSSFRGRIAALAKSIRPKRKTQTAKRKQDR
;
A
#
# COMPACT_ATOMS: atom_id res chain seq x y z
N MET A 1 -25.78 4.87 -44.64
CA MET A 1 -26.71 4.30 -43.62
C MET A 1 -25.87 3.69 -42.51
N SER A 2 -26.36 3.59 -41.28
CA SER A 2 -25.64 2.93 -40.18
C SER A 2 -25.81 1.40 -40.25
N LYS A 3 -24.73 0.63 -40.08
CA LYS A 3 -24.80 -0.83 -40.14
C LYS A 3 -25.58 -1.37 -38.94
N ASN A 4 -26.48 -2.32 -39.24
CA ASN A 4 -27.14 -3.19 -38.29
C ASN A 4 -26.75 -4.63 -38.62
N ALA A 5 -26.74 -5.51 -37.63
CA ALA A 5 -26.45 -6.94 -37.81
C ALA A 5 -27.18 -7.75 -36.73
N THR A 6 -27.21 -9.07 -36.90
CA THR A 6 -27.52 -10.00 -35.80
C THR A 6 -26.26 -10.79 -35.53
N LEU A 7 -25.82 -10.81 -34.28
CA LEU A 7 -24.66 -11.60 -33.85
C LEU A 7 -25.17 -12.92 -33.28
N GLU A 8 -24.59 -14.03 -33.74
CA GLU A 8 -24.75 -15.30 -33.03
C GLU A 8 -23.73 -15.36 -31.89
N VAL A 9 -24.22 -15.57 -30.67
CA VAL A 9 -23.44 -15.48 -29.44
C VAL A 9 -23.90 -16.58 -28.49
N GLU A 10 -23.02 -17.52 -28.13
CA GLU A 10 -23.39 -18.71 -27.33
C GLU A 10 -24.62 -19.47 -27.88
N GLY A 11 -24.75 -19.58 -29.21
CA GLY A 11 -25.93 -20.18 -29.87
C GLY A 11 -27.22 -19.35 -29.76
N ARG A 12 -27.13 -18.06 -29.38
CA ARG A 12 -28.26 -17.13 -29.27
C ARG A 12 -28.11 -15.99 -30.25
N GLN A 13 -29.18 -15.65 -30.97
CA GLN A 13 -29.21 -14.51 -31.87
C GLN A 13 -29.41 -13.19 -31.09
N VAL A 14 -28.48 -12.25 -31.22
CA VAL A 14 -28.48 -10.94 -30.54
C VAL A 14 -28.45 -9.82 -31.59
N PRO A 15 -29.58 -9.12 -31.84
CA PRO A 15 -29.60 -8.02 -32.80
C PRO A 15 -28.82 -6.82 -32.27
N VAL A 16 -27.92 -6.28 -33.10
CA VAL A 16 -27.08 -5.11 -32.82
C VAL A 16 -27.28 -4.03 -33.89
N THR A 17 -27.36 -2.77 -33.46
CA THR A 17 -27.73 -1.67 -34.36
C THR A 17 -26.76 -0.49 -34.28
N ASN A 18 -26.71 0.31 -35.34
CA ASN A 18 -25.94 1.54 -35.40
C ASN A 18 -24.44 1.35 -35.13
N LEU A 19 -23.82 0.34 -35.72
CA LEU A 19 -22.44 -0.07 -35.41
C LEU A 19 -21.42 1.04 -35.70
N ASP A 20 -21.51 1.72 -36.86
CA ASP A 20 -20.59 2.81 -37.24
C ASP A 20 -20.82 4.11 -36.46
N LYS A 21 -21.77 4.15 -35.51
CA LYS A 21 -22.06 5.35 -34.73
C LYS A 21 -20.91 5.67 -33.79
N ILE A 22 -20.27 6.83 -34.02
CA ILE A 22 -19.20 7.37 -33.16
C ILE A 22 -19.73 7.52 -31.73
N TYR A 23 -19.01 6.92 -30.77
CA TYR A 23 -19.29 7.02 -29.34
C TYR A 23 -18.29 7.92 -28.63
N TYR A 24 -17.04 8.02 -29.11
CA TYR A 24 -16.00 8.92 -28.59
C TYR A 24 -15.44 9.77 -29.75
N PRO A 25 -15.91 11.01 -29.96
CA PRO A 25 -15.54 11.81 -31.12
C PRO A 25 -14.03 12.03 -31.29
N LYS A 26 -13.30 12.38 -30.24
CA LYS A 26 -11.83 12.61 -30.33
C LYS A 26 -11.04 11.37 -30.73
N ALA A 27 -11.46 10.19 -30.26
CA ALA A 27 -10.82 8.91 -30.58
C ALA A 27 -11.37 8.26 -31.86
N LYS A 28 -12.41 8.84 -32.48
CA LYS A 28 -13.22 8.26 -33.57
C LYS A 28 -13.83 6.88 -33.27
N PHE A 29 -13.80 6.44 -32.00
CA PHE A 29 -14.20 5.10 -31.56
C PHE A 29 -15.72 4.92 -31.63
N THR A 30 -16.15 3.84 -32.28
CA THR A 30 -17.55 3.53 -32.64
C THR A 30 -18.25 2.63 -31.63
N LYS A 31 -19.58 2.53 -31.76
CA LYS A 31 -20.39 1.53 -31.05
C LYS A 31 -20.00 0.09 -31.44
N GLY A 32 -19.61 -0.14 -32.68
CA GLY A 32 -19.09 -1.44 -33.15
C GLY A 32 -17.82 -1.85 -32.43
N GLU A 33 -16.87 -0.92 -32.26
CA GLU A 33 -15.65 -1.16 -31.48
C GLU A 33 -15.95 -1.31 -29.98
N MET A 34 -16.95 -0.61 -29.44
CA MET A 34 -17.42 -0.82 -28.05
C MET A 34 -17.95 -2.25 -27.85
N LEU A 35 -18.74 -2.76 -28.79
CA LEU A 35 -19.23 -4.13 -28.78
C LEU A 35 -18.08 -5.14 -28.95
N ALA A 36 -17.15 -4.91 -29.88
CA ALA A 36 -15.99 -5.76 -30.09
C ALA A 36 -15.07 -5.81 -28.87
N TYR A 37 -14.87 -4.68 -28.17
CA TYR A 37 -14.17 -4.63 -26.88
C TYR A 37 -14.88 -5.51 -25.85
N TYR A 38 -16.18 -5.30 -25.63
CA TYR A 38 -16.93 -6.03 -24.62
C TYR A 38 -17.03 -7.53 -24.91
N ILE A 39 -17.06 -7.94 -26.19
CA ILE A 39 -16.97 -9.35 -26.59
C ILE A 39 -15.59 -9.94 -26.27
N LYS A 40 -14.50 -9.26 -26.65
CA LYS A 40 -13.13 -9.76 -26.44
C LYS A 40 -12.73 -9.85 -24.96
N ILE A 41 -13.18 -8.91 -24.13
CA ILE A 41 -12.86 -8.90 -22.68
C ILE A 41 -13.78 -9.81 -21.85
N ALA A 42 -14.89 -10.28 -22.42
CA ALA A 42 -15.92 -11.03 -21.69
C ALA A 42 -15.43 -12.27 -20.91
N PRO A 43 -14.49 -13.11 -21.40
CA PRO A 43 -14.03 -14.29 -20.65
C PRO A 43 -13.45 -13.95 -19.27
N ILE A 44 -12.92 -12.73 -19.10
CA ILE A 44 -12.36 -12.22 -17.85
C ILE A 44 -13.30 -11.22 -17.16
N LEU A 45 -14.08 -10.43 -17.89
CA LEU A 45 -15.07 -9.50 -17.32
C LEU A 45 -16.28 -10.22 -16.71
N LEU A 46 -16.84 -11.26 -17.35
CA LEU A 46 -18.07 -11.92 -16.90
C LEU A 46 -17.98 -12.47 -15.47
N PRO A 47 -16.89 -13.15 -15.02
CA PRO A 47 -16.73 -13.54 -13.62
C PRO A 47 -16.87 -12.40 -12.59
N HIS A 48 -16.54 -11.15 -12.96
CA HIS A 48 -16.73 -9.97 -12.11
C HIS A 48 -18.16 -9.43 -12.11
N LEU A 49 -18.92 -9.63 -13.20
CA LEU A 49 -20.33 -9.26 -13.32
C LEU A 49 -21.28 -10.34 -12.77
N GLU A 50 -20.89 -11.62 -12.84
CA GLU A 50 -21.72 -12.79 -12.53
C GLU A 50 -22.46 -12.63 -11.20
N GLY A 51 -23.79 -12.77 -11.23
CA GLY A 51 -24.65 -12.68 -10.07
C GLY A 51 -24.71 -11.29 -9.42
N ARG A 52 -24.02 -10.25 -9.91
CA ARG A 52 -24.13 -8.89 -9.39
C ARG A 52 -25.28 -8.15 -10.09
N PRO A 53 -26.26 -7.60 -9.34
CA PRO A 53 -27.22 -6.66 -9.90
C PRO A 53 -26.51 -5.48 -10.59
N LEU A 54 -26.85 -5.24 -11.85
CA LEU A 54 -26.24 -4.17 -12.67
C LEU A 54 -27.13 -2.92 -12.69
N THR A 55 -26.55 -1.78 -12.32
CA THR A 55 -27.05 -0.46 -12.75
C THR A 55 -26.35 -0.11 -14.07
N MET A 56 -27.12 -0.02 -15.15
CA MET A 56 -26.62 0.46 -16.43
C MET A 56 -26.46 1.98 -16.38
N LYS A 57 -25.46 2.53 -17.05
CA LYS A 57 -25.29 3.95 -17.30
C LYS A 57 -25.12 4.17 -18.81
N ARG A 58 -26.24 4.52 -19.44
CA ARG A 58 -26.43 4.42 -20.88
C ARG A 58 -26.10 5.74 -21.59
N TYR A 59 -25.35 5.62 -22.67
CA TYR A 59 -24.93 6.67 -23.58
C TYR A 59 -25.37 6.36 -25.03
N PRO A 60 -26.67 6.32 -25.36
CA PRO A 60 -27.14 5.89 -26.69
C PRO A 60 -26.61 6.73 -27.86
N ASN A 61 -26.15 7.96 -27.54
CA ASN A 61 -25.67 8.98 -28.47
C ASN A 61 -24.17 9.32 -28.28
N GLY A 62 -23.39 8.47 -27.59
CA GLY A 62 -21.98 8.71 -27.32
C GLY A 62 -21.72 9.58 -26.08
N VAL A 63 -20.43 9.75 -25.73
CA VAL A 63 -19.96 10.28 -24.43
C VAL A 63 -20.18 11.78 -24.22
N GLU A 64 -20.33 12.56 -25.30
CA GLU A 64 -20.55 14.01 -25.27
C GLU A 64 -22.05 14.37 -25.21
N ALA A 65 -22.92 13.38 -25.44
CA ALA A 65 -24.38 13.53 -25.38
C ALA A 65 -24.96 13.22 -23.99
N PRO A 66 -26.21 13.62 -23.70
CA PRO A 66 -26.89 13.27 -22.45
C PRO A 66 -26.94 11.76 -22.19
N PHE A 67 -26.73 11.40 -20.93
CA PHE A 67 -26.73 10.01 -20.43
C PHE A 67 -27.72 9.84 -19.29
N PHE A 68 -28.09 8.59 -18.99
CA PHE A 68 -28.96 8.27 -17.86
C PHE A 68 -28.51 6.99 -17.13
N TYR A 69 -28.86 6.90 -15.85
CA TYR A 69 -28.69 5.69 -15.04
C TYR A 69 -29.99 4.88 -15.04
N GLU A 70 -29.90 3.59 -15.31
CA GLU A 70 -31.04 2.68 -15.38
C GLU A 70 -30.82 1.49 -14.43
N LYS A 71 -31.55 1.52 -13.32
CA LYS A 71 -31.54 0.45 -12.28
C LYS A 71 -32.58 -0.64 -12.57
N GLN A 72 -33.67 -0.28 -13.25
CA GLN A 72 -34.72 -1.21 -13.63
C GLN A 72 -34.36 -1.82 -14.99
N CYS A 73 -34.21 -3.13 -15.05
CA CYS A 73 -33.90 -3.84 -16.28
C CYS A 73 -34.95 -3.53 -17.37
N PRO A 74 -34.52 -3.08 -18.57
CA PRO A 74 -35.39 -2.69 -19.68
C PRO A 74 -36.49 -3.70 -20.01
N ARG A 75 -37.55 -3.20 -20.65
CA ARG A 75 -38.64 -4.01 -21.21
C ARG A 75 -38.98 -3.51 -22.62
N PRO A 76 -39.24 -4.43 -23.59
CA PRO A 76 -39.02 -5.87 -23.50
C PRO A 76 -37.53 -6.21 -23.34
N LYS A 77 -37.23 -7.34 -22.68
CA LYS A 77 -35.89 -7.93 -22.60
C LYS A 77 -35.90 -9.30 -23.29
N PRO A 78 -34.78 -9.77 -23.86
CA PRO A 78 -34.66 -11.14 -24.33
C PRO A 78 -34.90 -12.16 -23.19
N PRO A 79 -35.30 -13.41 -23.50
CA PRO A 79 -35.48 -14.47 -22.51
C PRO A 79 -34.20 -14.74 -21.70
N PHE A 80 -33.03 -14.74 -22.36
CA PHE A 80 -31.72 -15.05 -21.78
C PHE A 80 -31.17 -14.00 -20.78
N VAL A 81 -31.82 -12.83 -20.67
CA VAL A 81 -31.41 -11.78 -19.72
C VAL A 81 -32.01 -12.07 -18.35
N GLU A 82 -31.21 -12.59 -17.42
CA GLU A 82 -31.64 -12.82 -16.04
C GLU A 82 -31.87 -11.52 -15.25
N THR A 83 -32.65 -11.57 -14.18
CA THR A 83 -32.93 -10.41 -13.32
C THR A 83 -32.98 -10.76 -11.83
N CYS A 84 -32.41 -9.90 -10.99
CA CYS A 84 -32.53 -9.98 -9.53
C CYS A 84 -33.53 -8.94 -9.00
N SER A 85 -34.48 -9.40 -8.17
CA SER A 85 -35.45 -8.52 -7.51
C SER A 85 -34.89 -7.96 -6.20
N VAL A 86 -34.63 -6.65 -6.15
CA VAL A 86 -34.07 -5.95 -4.99
C VAL A 86 -35.12 -5.02 -4.39
N ALA A 87 -35.21 -4.95 -3.06
CA ALA A 87 -36.13 -4.06 -2.35
C ALA A 87 -35.71 -2.58 -2.46
N ARG A 88 -36.67 -1.66 -2.44
CA ARG A 88 -36.41 -0.21 -2.41
C ARG A 88 -36.19 0.25 -0.96
N HIS A 89 -35.08 0.93 -0.70
CA HIS A 89 -34.66 1.31 0.67
C HIS A 89 -35.50 2.43 1.32
N HIS A 90 -36.21 3.25 0.53
CA HIS A 90 -36.96 4.43 1.05
C HIS A 90 -38.42 4.53 0.55
N LYS A 91 -38.92 3.53 -0.17
CA LYS A 91 -40.30 3.46 -0.67
C LYS A 91 -40.73 1.99 -0.74
N PRO A 92 -42.03 1.65 -0.65
CA PRO A 92 -42.51 0.31 -0.91
C PRO A 92 -42.13 -0.22 -2.30
N GLY A 93 -42.19 -1.54 -2.47
CA GLY A 93 -41.95 -2.23 -3.74
C GLY A 93 -40.48 -2.54 -4.03
N ARG A 94 -40.23 -3.02 -5.26
CA ARG A 94 -38.95 -3.59 -5.68
C ARG A 94 -38.45 -2.95 -6.98
N ILE A 95 -37.23 -3.30 -7.37
CA ILE A 95 -36.61 -3.03 -8.68
C ILE A 95 -36.07 -4.37 -9.19
N GLN A 96 -36.35 -4.71 -10.45
CA GLN A 96 -35.72 -5.87 -11.10
C GLN A 96 -34.46 -5.38 -11.80
N PHE A 97 -33.29 -5.61 -11.22
CA PHE A 97 -31.99 -5.30 -11.85
C PHE A 97 -31.61 -6.41 -12.84
N CYS A 98 -30.92 -6.09 -13.93
CA CYS A 98 -30.38 -7.14 -14.80
C CYS A 98 -29.22 -7.88 -14.10
N LEU A 99 -29.02 -9.15 -14.44
CA LEU A 99 -27.82 -9.93 -14.11
C LEU A 99 -27.08 -10.28 -15.40
N VAL A 100 -25.84 -9.80 -15.53
CA VAL A 100 -25.01 -10.03 -16.72
C VAL A 100 -24.14 -11.26 -16.50
N ASN A 101 -24.79 -12.43 -16.54
CA ASN A 101 -24.16 -13.73 -16.26
C ASN A 101 -23.54 -14.40 -17.50
N ASN A 102 -23.83 -13.90 -18.70
CA ASN A 102 -23.48 -14.54 -19.97
C ASN A 102 -23.17 -13.50 -21.07
N LEU A 103 -22.42 -13.89 -22.10
CA LEU A 103 -21.98 -12.98 -23.17
C LEU A 103 -23.15 -12.36 -23.97
N PRO A 104 -24.23 -13.10 -24.33
CA PRO A 104 -25.40 -12.51 -24.99
C PRO A 104 -26.04 -11.36 -24.21
N THR A 105 -26.08 -11.47 -22.88
CA THR A 105 -26.60 -10.39 -22.01
C THR A 105 -25.66 -9.18 -21.98
N LEU A 106 -24.34 -9.39 -21.99
CA LEU A 106 -23.35 -8.31 -22.06
C LEU A 106 -23.42 -7.57 -23.40
N VAL A 107 -23.48 -8.32 -24.52
CA VAL A 107 -23.65 -7.77 -25.88
C VAL A 107 -24.97 -7.00 -26.00
N TRP A 108 -26.06 -7.53 -25.43
CA TRP A 108 -27.36 -6.85 -25.40
C TRP A 108 -27.30 -5.53 -24.61
N ALA A 109 -26.73 -5.53 -23.40
CA ALA A 109 -26.61 -4.32 -22.58
C ALA A 109 -25.74 -3.25 -23.27
N ALA A 110 -24.58 -3.64 -23.80
CA ALA A 110 -23.72 -2.75 -24.59
C ALA A 110 -24.44 -2.24 -25.86
N ASN A 111 -25.25 -3.06 -26.53
CA ASN A 111 -26.04 -2.63 -27.68
C ASN A 111 -27.16 -1.64 -27.31
N LEU A 112 -27.73 -1.71 -26.10
CA LEU A 112 -28.61 -0.68 -25.55
C LEU A 112 -27.88 0.64 -25.22
N GLY A 113 -26.57 0.71 -25.46
CA GLY A 113 -25.71 1.84 -25.19
C GLY A 113 -25.20 1.88 -23.75
N ASP A 114 -25.28 0.78 -22.99
CA ASP A 114 -24.65 0.72 -21.68
C ASP A 114 -23.12 0.74 -21.82
N LEU A 115 -22.51 1.81 -21.33
CA LEU A 115 -21.10 2.09 -21.54
C LEU A 115 -20.31 1.93 -20.24
N GLU A 116 -20.86 2.37 -19.11
CA GLU A 116 -20.28 2.13 -17.78
C GLU A 116 -21.09 1.10 -16.99
N LEU A 117 -20.51 -0.08 -16.75
CA LEU A 117 -21.12 -1.16 -16.00
C LEU A 117 -20.99 -0.91 -14.49
N HIS A 118 -22.05 -0.50 -13.78
CA HIS A 118 -21.99 -0.23 -12.33
C HIS A 118 -22.65 -1.36 -11.51
N THR A 119 -21.84 -2.12 -10.76
CA THR A 119 -22.29 -3.32 -10.03
C THR A 119 -22.42 -3.12 -8.52
N PHE A 120 -23.23 -3.95 -7.87
CA PHE A 120 -23.29 -4.07 -6.40
C PHE A 120 -22.02 -4.74 -5.83
N LEU A 121 -21.61 -4.36 -4.62
CA LEU A 121 -20.50 -5.04 -3.92
C LEU A 121 -20.90 -6.46 -3.43
N SER A 122 -22.19 -6.77 -3.43
CA SER A 122 -22.81 -8.07 -3.12
C SER A 122 -23.24 -8.82 -4.38
N LYS A 123 -23.43 -10.15 -4.28
CA LYS A 123 -24.10 -10.98 -5.31
C LYS A 123 -25.54 -11.29 -4.89
N ALA A 124 -26.41 -11.50 -5.88
CA ALA A 124 -27.75 -12.03 -5.72
C ALA A 124 -27.73 -13.49 -5.19
N PRO A 125 -28.79 -13.97 -4.52
CA PRO A 125 -29.90 -13.20 -3.96
C PRO A 125 -29.51 -12.44 -2.67
N ASN A 126 -28.32 -12.69 -2.12
CA ASN A 126 -27.83 -12.16 -0.85
C ASN A 126 -27.34 -10.69 -0.95
N VAL A 127 -28.14 -9.80 -1.55
CA VAL A 127 -27.73 -8.42 -1.89
C VAL A 127 -27.38 -7.54 -0.68
N HIS A 128 -27.72 -7.94 0.54
CA HIS A 128 -27.34 -7.30 1.81
C HIS A 128 -25.97 -7.76 2.39
N LYS A 129 -25.32 -8.75 1.76
CA LYS A 129 -24.02 -9.31 2.17
C LYS A 129 -22.94 -8.97 1.14
N PRO A 130 -22.11 -7.92 1.35
CA PRO A 130 -21.05 -7.56 0.42
C PRO A 130 -19.95 -8.64 0.35
N THR A 131 -19.48 -8.91 -0.87
CA THR A 131 -18.32 -9.79 -1.12
C THR A 131 -16.98 -9.12 -0.81
N GLN A 132 -16.96 -7.78 -0.72
CA GLN A 132 -15.76 -6.94 -0.70
C GLN A 132 -16.04 -5.58 -0.05
N ILE A 133 -14.99 -4.92 0.46
CA ILE A 133 -14.98 -3.49 0.78
C ILE A 133 -14.32 -2.73 -0.37
N VAL A 134 -14.80 -1.51 -0.66
CA VAL A 134 -14.20 -0.62 -1.66
C VAL A 134 -13.95 0.77 -1.07
N PHE A 135 -12.84 1.39 -1.45
CA PHE A 135 -12.59 2.82 -1.29
C PHE A 135 -12.40 3.44 -2.67
N ASP A 136 -13.27 4.38 -3.04
CA ASP A 136 -13.12 5.17 -4.27
C ASP A 136 -12.29 6.42 -3.93
N LEU A 137 -11.15 6.58 -4.60
CA LEU A 137 -10.13 7.58 -4.29
C LEU A 137 -10.28 8.72 -5.29
N ASP A 138 -11.05 9.72 -4.91
CA ASP A 138 -11.73 10.65 -5.81
C ASP A 138 -11.09 12.06 -5.70
N PRO A 139 -10.19 12.46 -6.63
CA PRO A 139 -9.33 13.63 -6.45
C PRO A 139 -10.02 14.94 -6.83
N GLY A 140 -9.90 15.95 -5.97
CA GLY A 140 -10.31 17.33 -6.26
C GLY A 140 -9.14 18.15 -6.82
N PRO A 141 -9.31 18.83 -7.98
CA PRO A 141 -8.26 19.63 -8.60
C PRO A 141 -7.59 20.62 -7.62
N PRO A 142 -6.26 20.86 -7.72
CA PRO A 142 -5.34 20.34 -8.73
C PRO A 142 -4.88 18.88 -8.53
N ALA A 143 -5.36 18.16 -7.51
CA ALA A 143 -5.01 16.73 -7.34
C ALA A 143 -5.57 15.86 -8.49
N ASN A 144 -4.88 14.76 -8.76
CA ASN A 144 -5.20 13.77 -9.79
C ASN A 144 -4.79 12.34 -9.33
N ALA A 145 -4.70 11.38 -10.26
CA ALA A 145 -4.36 9.99 -9.96
C ALA A 145 -3.01 9.79 -9.21
N VAL A 146 -2.05 10.72 -9.34
CA VAL A 146 -0.76 10.70 -8.60
C VAL A 146 -1.00 10.83 -7.09
N GLN A 147 -1.91 11.71 -6.69
CA GLN A 147 -2.29 11.83 -5.28
C GLN A 147 -3.13 10.63 -4.83
N CYS A 148 -3.98 10.08 -5.70
CA CYS A 148 -4.71 8.83 -5.43
C CYS A 148 -3.75 7.66 -5.23
N ALA A 149 -2.63 7.58 -5.96
CA ALA A 149 -1.60 6.57 -5.80
C ALA A 149 -0.95 6.63 -4.41
N GLN A 150 -0.58 7.83 -3.94
CA GLN A 150 -0.05 8.01 -2.58
C GLN A 150 -1.04 7.53 -1.51
N VAL A 151 -2.32 7.85 -1.67
CA VAL A 151 -3.40 7.46 -0.74
C VAL A 151 -3.70 5.95 -0.82
N ALA A 152 -3.63 5.36 -2.01
CA ALA A 152 -3.76 3.91 -2.22
C ALA A 152 -2.64 3.14 -1.51
N LEU A 153 -1.40 3.63 -1.56
CA LEU A 153 -0.25 3.01 -0.88
C LEU A 153 -0.38 3.10 0.65
N TRP A 154 -0.91 4.19 1.20
CA TRP A 154 -1.22 4.27 2.64
C TRP A 154 -2.35 3.31 3.04
N LEU A 155 -3.39 3.15 2.21
CA LEU A 155 -4.44 2.15 2.42
C LEU A 155 -3.87 0.72 2.36
N ARG A 156 -3.05 0.39 1.36
CA ARG A 156 -2.32 -0.89 1.25
C ARG A 156 -1.56 -1.18 2.54
N GLU A 157 -0.81 -0.20 3.06
CA GLU A 157 -0.08 -0.38 4.32
C GLU A 157 -1.02 -0.57 5.53
N MET A 158 -2.09 0.22 5.66
CA MET A 158 -3.06 0.08 6.75
C MET A 158 -3.70 -1.32 6.77
N PHE A 159 -4.08 -1.86 5.61
CA PHE A 159 -4.70 -3.18 5.49
C PHE A 159 -3.68 -4.33 5.63
N ASN A 160 -2.45 -4.18 5.11
CA ASN A 160 -1.37 -5.13 5.35
C ASN A 160 -1.10 -5.32 6.86
N ARG A 161 -1.15 -4.24 7.66
CA ARG A 161 -1.04 -4.31 9.14
C ARG A 161 -2.20 -5.04 9.82
N LEU A 162 -3.36 -5.14 9.17
CA LEU A 162 -4.51 -5.93 9.63
C LEU A 162 -4.44 -7.41 9.18
N GLY A 163 -3.46 -7.77 8.35
CA GLY A 163 -3.40 -9.06 7.67
C GLY A 163 -4.51 -9.21 6.63
N LEU A 164 -4.76 -8.14 5.87
CA LEU A 164 -5.75 -8.06 4.80
C LEU A 164 -5.09 -7.54 3.51
N GLU A 165 -5.24 -8.27 2.41
CA GLU A 165 -4.75 -7.91 1.08
C GLU A 165 -5.67 -6.87 0.41
N VAL A 166 -5.05 -6.01 -0.41
CA VAL A 166 -5.72 -4.92 -1.16
C VAL A 166 -5.35 -5.03 -2.64
N PHE A 167 -6.35 -4.93 -3.50
CA PHE A 167 -6.23 -4.92 -4.96
C PHE A 167 -6.63 -3.53 -5.46
N ILE A 168 -5.93 -3.02 -6.48
CA ILE A 168 -6.01 -1.62 -6.89
C ILE A 168 -6.28 -1.53 -8.40
N LYS A 169 -7.31 -0.77 -8.78
CA LYS A 169 -7.59 -0.45 -10.19
C LYS A 169 -7.65 1.05 -10.39
N SER A 170 -7.27 1.54 -11.57
CA SER A 170 -7.64 2.89 -11.93
C SER A 170 -9.15 2.98 -12.16
N SER A 171 -9.71 4.16 -11.95
CA SER A 171 -11.13 4.40 -12.22
C SER A 171 -11.45 4.47 -13.72
N GLY A 172 -10.42 4.54 -14.59
CA GLY A 172 -10.55 4.97 -15.99
C GLY A 172 -11.10 6.41 -16.15
N SER A 173 -11.09 7.23 -15.09
CA SER A 173 -11.78 8.51 -15.06
C SER A 173 -10.94 9.68 -14.52
N LYS A 174 -10.55 9.64 -13.24
CA LYS A 174 -9.71 10.68 -12.60
C LYS A 174 -8.88 10.13 -11.43
N GLY A 175 -9.44 9.18 -10.69
CA GLY A 175 -8.84 8.57 -9.50
C GLY A 175 -8.61 7.07 -9.62
N MET A 176 -8.53 6.40 -8.47
CA MET A 176 -8.28 4.96 -8.33
C MET A 176 -9.29 4.32 -7.36
N GLN A 177 -9.39 2.99 -7.34
CA GLN A 177 -10.31 2.27 -6.46
C GLN A 177 -9.62 1.07 -5.81
N ALA A 178 -9.56 1.09 -4.47
CA ALA A 178 -8.94 0.05 -3.66
C ALA A 178 -10.00 -0.95 -3.16
N TYR A 179 -9.84 -2.22 -3.50
CA TYR A 179 -10.73 -3.33 -3.22
C TYR A 179 -10.10 -4.27 -2.18
N ILE A 180 -10.86 -4.60 -1.13
CA ILE A 180 -10.49 -5.59 -0.11
C ILE A 180 -11.52 -6.72 -0.19
N PRO A 181 -11.22 -7.83 -0.89
CA PRO A 181 -12.13 -8.96 -0.98
C PRO A 181 -12.31 -9.60 0.39
N LEU A 182 -13.54 -10.00 0.71
CA LEU A 182 -13.91 -10.64 1.96
C LEU A 182 -14.41 -12.07 1.71
N ASN A 183 -15.29 -12.26 0.71
CA ASN A 183 -15.83 -13.54 0.25
C ASN A 183 -16.28 -14.50 1.37
N MET A 184 -16.80 -13.90 2.45
CA MET A 184 -17.20 -14.53 3.71
C MET A 184 -18.48 -13.87 4.24
N PRO A 185 -19.31 -14.55 5.05
CA PRO A 185 -20.55 -13.97 5.59
C PRO A 185 -20.30 -12.71 6.44
N ILE A 186 -20.72 -11.56 5.91
CA ILE A 186 -20.66 -10.24 6.54
C ILE A 186 -21.77 -9.34 5.96
N THR A 187 -22.14 -8.27 6.67
CA THR A 187 -23.22 -7.34 6.27
C THR A 187 -22.71 -5.91 6.05
N TYR A 188 -23.46 -5.07 5.32
CA TYR A 188 -23.12 -3.65 5.20
C TYR A 188 -23.10 -2.91 6.55
N ALA A 189 -23.96 -3.30 7.49
CA ALA A 189 -23.95 -2.78 8.86
C ALA A 189 -22.58 -2.97 9.58
N GLU A 190 -21.74 -3.89 9.10
CA GLU A 190 -20.39 -4.15 9.61
C GLU A 190 -19.30 -3.54 8.73
N THR A 191 -19.47 -3.51 7.40
CA THR A 191 -18.47 -2.96 6.48
C THR A 191 -18.50 -1.43 6.39
N THR A 192 -19.67 -0.79 6.35
CA THR A 192 -19.79 0.68 6.23
C THR A 192 -19.14 1.43 7.40
N PRO A 193 -19.40 1.08 8.69
CA PRO A 193 -18.79 1.80 9.81
C PRO A 193 -17.28 1.55 9.92
N PHE A 194 -16.82 0.36 9.52
CA PHE A 194 -15.39 0.04 9.43
C PHE A 194 -14.70 0.87 8.34
N ALA A 195 -15.25 0.91 7.12
CA ALA A 195 -14.71 1.71 6.02
C ALA A 195 -14.66 3.20 6.38
N LYS A 196 -15.73 3.74 6.98
CA LYS A 196 -15.75 5.12 7.52
C LYS A 196 -14.64 5.37 8.54
N SER A 197 -14.40 4.40 9.42
CA SER A 197 -13.34 4.49 10.44
C SER A 197 -11.94 4.48 9.84
N VAL A 198 -11.71 3.72 8.75
CA VAL A 198 -10.45 3.71 7.99
C VAL A 198 -10.23 5.06 7.30
N ALA A 199 -11.23 5.58 6.59
CA ALA A 199 -11.14 6.86 5.89
C ALA A 199 -10.86 8.03 6.86
N PHE A 200 -11.58 8.10 7.98
CA PHE A 200 -11.34 9.11 9.01
C PHE A 200 -9.98 8.95 9.72
N ALA A 201 -9.50 7.72 9.91
CA ALA A 201 -8.16 7.48 10.45
C ALA A 201 -7.05 7.97 9.50
N LEU A 202 -7.26 7.80 8.18
CA LEU A 202 -6.31 8.25 7.15
C LEU A 202 -6.36 9.78 6.96
N GLU A 203 -7.55 10.39 6.94
CA GLU A 203 -7.74 11.85 6.99
C GLU A 203 -7.07 12.48 8.22
N LYS A 204 -7.15 11.84 9.39
CA LYS A 204 -6.49 12.30 10.60
C LYS A 204 -4.97 12.15 10.56
N ALA A 205 -4.45 11.17 9.81
CA ALA A 205 -3.01 10.94 9.66
C ALA A 205 -2.38 11.85 8.59
N HIS A 206 -3.13 12.16 7.53
CA HIS A 206 -2.71 12.92 6.35
C HIS A 206 -3.70 14.04 5.99
N PRO A 207 -4.02 14.96 6.92
CA PRO A 207 -5.03 16.00 6.72
C PRO A 207 -4.65 17.01 5.63
N GLU A 208 -3.39 17.05 5.21
CA GLU A 208 -2.89 17.81 4.07
C GLU A 208 -3.42 17.28 2.73
N LEU A 209 -3.55 15.95 2.57
CA LEU A 209 -3.83 15.29 1.29
C LEU A 209 -5.17 14.56 1.22
N VAL A 210 -5.72 14.16 2.38
CA VAL A 210 -6.92 13.31 2.47
C VAL A 210 -8.09 14.07 3.06
N VAL A 211 -9.30 13.76 2.57
CA VAL A 211 -10.59 14.14 3.17
C VAL A 211 -11.53 12.92 3.21
N SER A 212 -12.39 12.82 4.22
CA SER A 212 -13.40 11.74 4.35
C SER A 212 -14.86 12.25 4.38
N ASP A 213 -15.05 13.57 4.39
CA ASP A 213 -16.34 14.23 4.17
C ASP A 213 -16.63 14.35 2.66
N MET A 214 -17.90 14.13 2.27
CA MET A 214 -18.34 14.12 0.89
C MET A 214 -18.43 15.52 0.24
N LYS A 215 -18.47 16.59 1.05
CA LYS A 215 -18.53 18.00 0.62
C LYS A 215 -17.47 18.32 -0.44
N LYS A 216 -17.90 18.86 -1.60
CA LYS A 216 -16.98 19.17 -2.72
C LYS A 216 -15.96 20.28 -2.38
N GLU A 217 -16.38 21.27 -1.59
CA GLU A 217 -15.55 22.40 -1.14
C GLU A 217 -14.26 21.95 -0.39
N LEU A 218 -14.31 20.81 0.32
CA LEU A 218 -13.20 20.31 1.14
C LEU A 218 -12.16 19.50 0.34
N ARG A 219 -12.40 19.27 -0.96
CA ARG A 219 -11.57 18.40 -1.81
C ARG A 219 -10.47 19.13 -2.58
N HIS A 220 -10.43 20.46 -2.57
CA HIS A 220 -9.46 21.21 -3.37
C HIS A 220 -8.00 20.82 -3.02
N GLY A 221 -7.25 20.33 -4.00
CA GLY A 221 -5.89 19.80 -3.80
C GLY A 221 -5.79 18.47 -3.04
N LYS A 222 -6.92 17.79 -2.77
CA LYS A 222 -6.99 16.58 -1.93
C LYS A 222 -7.67 15.41 -2.63
N VAL A 223 -7.53 14.23 -2.05
CA VAL A 223 -8.24 13.01 -2.41
C VAL A 223 -9.36 12.77 -1.40
N LEU A 224 -10.60 12.69 -1.86
CA LEU A 224 -11.67 12.09 -1.07
C LEU A 224 -11.44 10.58 -1.02
N VAL A 225 -11.40 10.01 0.17
CA VAL A 225 -11.50 8.56 0.40
C VAL A 225 -12.97 8.22 0.60
N ASP A 226 -13.71 7.94 -0.48
CA ASP A 226 -15.15 7.67 -0.42
C ASP A 226 -15.41 6.25 0.10
N TRP A 227 -15.47 6.17 1.43
CA TRP A 227 -15.95 5.01 2.18
C TRP A 227 -17.44 4.74 2.00
N SER A 228 -18.23 5.70 1.51
CA SER A 228 -19.69 5.59 1.44
C SER A 228 -20.18 4.73 0.27
N GLN A 229 -19.27 4.30 -0.63
CA GLN A 229 -19.53 3.26 -1.65
C GLN A 229 -19.93 1.91 -1.02
N ASN A 230 -19.54 1.66 0.22
CA ASN A 230 -19.93 0.46 0.97
C ASN A 230 -21.39 0.56 1.46
N SER A 231 -22.36 0.48 0.54
CA SER A 231 -23.80 0.53 0.83
C SER A 231 -24.59 -0.35 -0.13
N GLU A 232 -25.60 -1.06 0.36
CA GLU A 232 -26.56 -1.83 -0.46
C GLU A 232 -27.40 -1.01 -1.44
N THR A 233 -27.44 0.33 -1.27
CA THR A 233 -28.15 1.24 -2.17
C THR A 233 -27.31 1.72 -3.36
N LYS A 234 -25.99 1.51 -3.30
CA LYS A 234 -25.00 2.02 -4.25
C LYS A 234 -24.46 0.92 -5.18
N THR A 235 -23.89 1.39 -6.26
CA THR A 235 -23.16 0.59 -7.24
C THR A 235 -21.87 1.31 -7.61
N THR A 236 -20.82 0.55 -7.87
CA THR A 236 -19.49 1.07 -8.24
C THR A 236 -19.11 0.50 -9.61
N VAL A 237 -18.36 1.27 -10.40
CA VAL A 237 -17.95 0.85 -11.75
C VAL A 237 -17.15 -0.46 -11.70
N SER A 238 -17.54 -1.42 -12.53
CA SER A 238 -16.88 -2.72 -12.63
C SER A 238 -15.44 -2.56 -13.07
N VAL A 239 -14.59 -3.50 -12.66
CA VAL A 239 -13.34 -3.77 -13.37
C VAL A 239 -13.63 -4.10 -14.83
N TYR A 240 -12.74 -3.70 -15.75
CA TYR A 240 -12.88 -3.84 -17.21
C TYR A 240 -14.10 -3.14 -17.84
N SER A 241 -14.82 -2.28 -17.11
CA SER A 241 -15.80 -1.36 -17.69
C SER A 241 -15.07 -0.25 -18.46
N LEU A 242 -15.58 0.08 -19.65
CA LEU A 242 -15.29 1.36 -20.30
C LEU A 242 -15.83 2.53 -19.47
N ARG A 243 -15.29 3.72 -19.72
CA ARG A 243 -15.61 4.97 -19.02
C ARG A 243 -15.97 6.07 -20.00
N ALA A 244 -17.03 6.82 -19.70
CA ALA A 244 -17.41 7.97 -20.49
C ALA A 244 -16.45 9.14 -20.22
N LYS A 245 -15.39 9.19 -21.03
CA LYS A 245 -14.36 10.22 -21.11
C LYS A 245 -14.22 10.61 -22.58
N ASP A 246 -13.31 11.52 -22.89
CA ASP A 246 -13.02 11.92 -24.28
C ASP A 246 -12.24 10.85 -25.07
N LYS A 247 -11.67 9.87 -24.38
CA LYS A 247 -11.11 8.63 -24.93
C LYS A 247 -11.78 7.38 -24.31
N PRO A 248 -11.76 6.21 -24.98
CA PRO A 248 -12.31 4.95 -24.46
C PRO A 248 -11.45 4.32 -23.36
N PHE A 249 -11.26 5.04 -22.25
CA PHE A 249 -10.52 4.56 -21.08
C PHE A 249 -11.27 3.46 -20.32
N VAL A 250 -10.51 2.53 -19.75
CA VAL A 250 -10.99 1.37 -19.01
C VAL A 250 -10.74 1.54 -17.50
N SER A 251 -11.68 1.05 -16.69
CA SER A 251 -11.50 0.87 -15.24
C SER A 251 -10.56 -0.33 -14.97
N MET A 252 -9.26 -0.11 -15.14
CA MET A 252 -8.26 -1.16 -15.37
C MET A 252 -7.46 -1.55 -14.11
N PRO A 253 -7.27 -2.87 -13.82
CA PRO A 253 -6.37 -3.33 -12.77
C PRO A 253 -4.91 -2.91 -12.95
N LEU A 254 -4.28 -2.56 -11.83
CA LEU A 254 -2.90 -2.14 -11.74
C LEU A 254 -2.11 -3.13 -10.86
N GLU A 255 -0.86 -3.35 -11.20
CA GLU A 255 0.13 -3.87 -10.26
C GLU A 255 0.53 -2.74 -9.30
N TRP A 256 1.01 -3.09 -8.11
CA TRP A 256 1.34 -2.07 -7.11
C TRP A 256 2.58 -1.26 -7.49
N GLU A 257 3.48 -1.90 -8.21
CA GLU A 257 4.69 -1.35 -8.81
C GLU A 257 4.35 -0.22 -9.80
N GLU A 258 3.21 -0.31 -10.50
CA GLU A 258 2.72 0.72 -11.43
C GLU A 258 2.09 1.92 -10.68
N VAL A 259 1.48 1.67 -9.52
CA VAL A 259 0.99 2.71 -8.60
C VAL A 259 2.17 3.44 -7.94
N GLU A 260 3.21 2.71 -7.55
CA GLU A 260 4.47 3.28 -7.04
C GLU A 260 5.21 4.08 -8.13
N GLU A 261 5.21 3.62 -9.38
CA GLU A 261 5.80 4.31 -10.52
C GLU A 261 5.03 5.59 -10.91
N CYS A 262 3.70 5.54 -10.92
CA CYS A 262 2.81 6.71 -11.10
C CYS A 262 3.14 7.82 -10.10
N LEU A 263 3.31 7.47 -8.83
CA LEU A 263 3.71 8.40 -7.78
C LEU A 263 5.15 8.91 -7.97
N ARG A 264 6.10 8.02 -8.30
CA ARG A 264 7.53 8.34 -8.44
C ARG A 264 7.82 9.27 -9.61
N LYS A 265 7.21 9.02 -10.78
CA LYS A 265 7.30 9.89 -11.96
C LYS A 265 6.40 11.13 -11.87
N LYS A 266 5.44 11.14 -10.93
CA LYS A 266 4.38 12.15 -10.81
C LYS A 266 3.51 12.26 -12.08
N ASP A 267 3.31 11.14 -12.75
CA ASP A 267 2.62 11.07 -14.03
C ASP A 267 1.33 10.23 -13.89
N ALA A 268 0.20 10.90 -14.07
CA ALA A 268 -1.13 10.30 -13.99
C ALA A 268 -1.49 9.45 -15.22
N SER A 269 -0.79 9.61 -16.35
CA SER A 269 -1.10 8.86 -17.58
C SER A 269 -0.80 7.37 -17.45
N LEU A 270 0.25 7.01 -16.70
CA LEU A 270 0.78 5.65 -16.51
C LEU A 270 -0.20 4.62 -15.90
N VAL A 271 -1.40 5.05 -15.51
CA VAL A 271 -2.43 4.21 -14.87
C VAL A 271 -3.78 4.26 -15.62
N PHE A 272 -3.88 4.98 -16.73
CA PHE A 272 -5.08 5.00 -17.58
C PHE A 272 -4.79 4.33 -18.92
N PHE A 273 -5.62 3.34 -19.26
CA PHE A 273 -5.47 2.50 -20.44
C PHE A 273 -6.72 2.60 -21.30
N GLU A 274 -6.54 2.76 -22.61
CA GLU A 274 -7.61 2.74 -23.60
C GLU A 274 -8.04 1.30 -23.94
N ALA A 275 -9.21 1.14 -24.58
CA ALA A 275 -9.82 -0.15 -24.88
C ALA A 275 -8.87 -1.19 -25.50
N ALA A 276 -8.04 -0.79 -26.48
CA ALA A 276 -7.08 -1.68 -27.14
C ALA A 276 -5.91 -2.08 -26.23
N GLU A 277 -5.38 -1.12 -25.45
CA GLU A 277 -4.29 -1.34 -24.50
C GLU A 277 -4.74 -2.28 -23.37
N ALA A 278 -5.97 -2.11 -22.89
CA ALA A 278 -6.56 -2.97 -21.87
C ALA A 278 -6.72 -4.43 -22.35
N LEU A 279 -7.09 -4.66 -23.62
CA LEU A 279 -7.15 -6.01 -24.19
C LEU A 279 -5.76 -6.65 -24.25
N LYS A 280 -4.77 -5.97 -24.87
CA LYS A 280 -3.38 -6.44 -24.94
C LYS A 280 -2.81 -6.73 -23.54
N ARG A 281 -3.03 -5.83 -22.58
CA ARG A 281 -2.57 -5.98 -21.20
C ARG A 281 -3.18 -7.20 -20.48
N VAL A 282 -4.40 -7.60 -20.84
CA VAL A 282 -5.05 -8.81 -20.30
C VAL A 282 -4.54 -10.08 -20.97
N GLU A 283 -4.16 -10.03 -22.25
CA GLU A 283 -3.42 -11.09 -22.94
C GLU A 283 -2.02 -11.30 -22.33
N GLU A 284 -1.31 -10.21 -22.01
CA GLU A 284 0.03 -10.24 -21.40
C GLU A 284 0.05 -10.62 -19.91
N LYS A 285 -0.87 -10.10 -19.09
CA LYS A 285 -0.85 -10.22 -17.61
C LYS A 285 -1.98 -11.06 -17.01
N GLY A 286 -2.98 -11.45 -17.80
CA GLY A 286 -4.20 -12.10 -17.30
C GLY A 286 -5.05 -11.21 -16.39
N ASP A 287 -5.94 -11.83 -15.61
CA ASP A 287 -6.80 -11.12 -14.66
C ASP A 287 -6.12 -10.85 -13.31
N LEU A 288 -5.46 -9.69 -13.20
CA LEU A 288 -4.89 -9.17 -11.95
C LEU A 288 -5.94 -8.99 -10.82
N PHE A 289 -7.24 -8.98 -11.14
CA PHE A 289 -8.33 -8.90 -10.17
C PHE A 289 -8.99 -10.25 -9.85
N ALA A 290 -8.59 -11.37 -10.46
CA ALA A 290 -9.13 -12.70 -10.16
C ALA A 290 -9.08 -13.08 -8.66
N PRO A 291 -8.07 -12.68 -7.86
CA PRO A 291 -8.09 -12.89 -6.41
C PRO A 291 -9.27 -12.19 -5.71
N VAL A 292 -9.80 -11.09 -6.25
CA VAL A 292 -10.94 -10.37 -5.65
C VAL A 292 -12.21 -11.24 -5.64
N LEU A 293 -12.35 -12.14 -6.60
CA LEU A 293 -13.48 -13.09 -6.70
C LEU A 293 -13.39 -14.25 -5.71
N THR A 294 -12.20 -14.60 -5.24
CA THR A 294 -11.94 -15.91 -4.61
C THR A 294 -11.26 -15.84 -3.23
N LEU A 295 -10.50 -14.79 -2.95
CA LEU A 295 -9.76 -14.64 -1.69
C LEU A 295 -10.72 -14.37 -0.53
N LYS A 296 -10.67 -15.23 0.50
CA LYS A 296 -11.54 -15.17 1.68
C LYS A 296 -10.81 -14.53 2.86
N GLN A 297 -11.25 -13.34 3.27
CA GLN A 297 -10.59 -12.54 4.30
C GLN A 297 -11.53 -12.21 5.46
N ASN A 298 -11.16 -12.61 6.68
CA ASN A 298 -12.00 -12.42 7.86
C ASN A 298 -11.72 -11.08 8.56
N LEU A 299 -12.48 -10.05 8.16
CA LEU A 299 -12.44 -8.71 8.75
C LEU A 299 -12.65 -8.71 10.27
N LYS A 300 -13.57 -9.53 10.79
CA LYS A 300 -13.87 -9.58 12.24
C LYS A 300 -12.65 -10.07 13.04
N THR A 301 -11.94 -11.09 12.55
CA THR A 301 -10.71 -11.58 13.19
C THR A 301 -9.55 -10.60 13.04
N ALA A 302 -9.42 -9.94 11.89
CA ALA A 302 -8.41 -8.90 11.66
C ALA A 302 -8.56 -7.72 12.64
N VAL A 303 -9.78 -7.18 12.76
CA VAL A 303 -10.11 -6.11 13.72
C VAL A 303 -9.96 -6.60 15.18
N LYS A 304 -10.34 -7.84 15.50
CA LYS A 304 -10.17 -8.41 16.85
C LYS A 304 -8.69 -8.58 17.22
N ALA A 305 -7.82 -8.98 16.27
CA ALA A 305 -6.38 -9.06 16.49
C ALA A 305 -5.80 -7.65 16.76
N ALA A 306 -6.09 -6.68 15.90
CA ALA A 306 -5.65 -5.29 16.04
C ALA A 306 -6.10 -4.65 17.37
N ARG A 307 -7.34 -4.92 17.82
CA ARG A 307 -7.87 -4.41 19.10
C ARG A 307 -7.36 -5.13 20.35
N SER A 308 -6.83 -6.35 20.22
CA SER A 308 -6.33 -7.14 21.37
C SER A 308 -4.81 -7.15 21.51
N GLY A 309 -4.07 -6.56 20.56
CA GLY A 309 -2.61 -6.50 20.56
C GLY A 309 -1.92 -7.87 20.36
N LYS A 310 -2.68 -8.95 20.18
CA LYS A 310 -2.12 -10.30 19.95
C LYS A 310 -1.73 -10.47 18.48
N PRO A 311 -0.45 -10.74 18.16
CA PRO A 311 -0.03 -10.98 16.79
C PRO A 311 -0.67 -12.28 16.26
N ARG A 312 -1.37 -12.18 15.13
CA ARG A 312 -1.99 -13.33 14.46
C ARG A 312 -0.91 -14.05 13.63
N LYS A 313 -0.65 -15.33 13.93
CA LYS A 313 0.21 -16.16 13.06
C LYS A 313 -0.42 -16.23 11.67
N VAL A 314 0.31 -15.80 10.64
CA VAL A 314 -0.08 -15.99 9.24
C VAL A 314 0.27 -17.44 8.85
N THR A 315 -0.72 -18.20 8.41
CA THR A 315 -0.54 -19.59 7.93
C THR A 315 0.00 -19.57 6.50
N LYS A 316 1.08 -20.33 6.24
CA LYS A 316 1.87 -20.29 4.99
C LYS A 316 1.16 -20.74 3.69
N ALA A 317 -0.15 -20.97 3.70
CA ALA A 317 -0.87 -21.45 2.52
C ALA A 317 -1.24 -20.29 1.58
N ARG A 318 -0.66 -20.30 0.37
CA ARG A 318 -1.10 -19.55 -0.83
C ARG A 318 -0.98 -18.02 -0.76
N LEU A 319 0.25 -17.52 -0.61
CA LEU A 319 0.66 -16.19 -1.06
C LEU A 319 1.91 -16.29 -1.95
N LYS A 320 1.73 -16.24 -3.28
CA LYS A 320 2.82 -16.02 -4.25
C LYS A 320 2.89 -14.51 -4.49
N GLY A 321 3.78 -13.83 -3.77
CA GLY A 321 3.98 -12.38 -3.90
C GLY A 321 4.89 -11.84 -2.80
N THR A 322 6.12 -11.50 -3.17
CA THR A 322 7.06 -10.57 -2.48
C THR A 322 6.94 -10.43 -0.95
N GLY A 323 7.87 -11.04 -0.20
CA GLY A 323 7.95 -10.83 1.26
C GLY A 323 8.97 -11.69 2.02
N ASP A 324 9.72 -12.55 1.34
CA ASP A 324 10.78 -13.35 1.96
C ASP A 324 12.00 -12.48 2.27
N GLY A 325 12.36 -12.32 3.55
CA GLY A 325 13.55 -11.58 3.97
C GLY A 325 14.87 -12.32 3.74
N SER A 326 14.88 -13.46 3.03
CA SER A 326 16.09 -14.24 2.78
C SER A 326 17.00 -13.66 1.69
N ILE A 327 18.18 -14.27 1.57
CA ILE A 327 19.16 -14.11 0.49
C ILE A 327 18.56 -14.22 -0.93
N LYS A 328 17.39 -14.85 -1.11
CA LYS A 328 16.68 -14.87 -2.41
C LYS A 328 16.14 -13.50 -2.79
N ALA A 329 15.60 -12.72 -1.85
CA ALA A 329 15.14 -11.36 -2.11
C ALA A 329 16.31 -10.36 -2.20
N TYR A 330 17.44 -10.66 -1.55
CA TYR A 330 18.69 -9.95 -1.85
C TYR A 330 19.09 -10.13 -3.32
N ASN A 331 19.15 -11.38 -3.81
CA ASN A 331 19.51 -11.69 -5.21
C ASN A 331 18.53 -11.08 -6.22
N ALA A 332 17.22 -11.16 -5.97
CA ALA A 332 16.20 -10.62 -6.86
C ALA A 332 16.17 -9.08 -6.94
N LYS A 333 16.98 -8.38 -6.12
CA LYS A 333 17.06 -6.91 -6.08
C LYS A 333 18.35 -6.33 -6.69
N ARG A 334 19.30 -7.15 -7.15
CA ARG A 334 20.57 -6.69 -7.73
C ARG A 334 20.75 -7.20 -9.15
N ASP A 335 21.25 -6.34 -10.02
CA ASP A 335 21.86 -6.77 -11.29
C ASP A 335 23.37 -6.93 -11.07
N PHE A 336 23.80 -8.18 -10.87
CA PHE A 336 25.21 -8.54 -10.66
C PHE A 336 26.09 -8.37 -11.91
N THR A 337 25.55 -7.94 -13.05
CA THR A 337 26.35 -7.46 -14.20
C THR A 337 26.76 -5.99 -14.05
N GLN A 338 26.02 -5.21 -13.25
CA GLN A 338 26.23 -3.77 -13.04
C GLN A 338 26.87 -3.46 -11.68
N THR A 339 26.51 -4.19 -10.61
CA THR A 339 27.05 -4.00 -9.27
C THR A 339 28.26 -4.89 -8.99
N LYS A 340 29.19 -4.41 -8.15
CA LYS A 340 30.32 -5.21 -7.63
C LYS A 340 29.98 -5.97 -6.33
N GLU A 341 28.72 -5.94 -5.90
CA GLU A 341 28.25 -6.73 -4.76
C GLU A 341 28.32 -8.25 -5.05
N PRO A 342 28.69 -9.10 -4.08
CA PRO A 342 28.73 -10.55 -4.27
C PRO A 342 27.32 -11.15 -4.45
N SER A 343 27.20 -12.13 -5.36
CA SER A 343 25.95 -12.86 -5.61
C SER A 343 25.67 -13.89 -4.52
N GLY A 344 24.39 -14.01 -4.14
CA GLY A 344 23.99 -14.64 -2.90
C GLY A 344 23.99 -16.16 -2.90
N LYS A 345 25.13 -16.75 -2.56
CA LYS A 345 25.27 -18.12 -2.04
C LYS A 345 25.28 -18.09 -0.50
N LYS A 346 24.87 -19.18 0.15
CA LYS A 346 25.13 -19.37 1.59
C LYS A 346 26.63 -19.63 1.79
N GLY A 347 27.25 -19.00 2.78
CA GLY A 347 28.61 -19.33 3.19
C GLY A 347 28.67 -20.73 3.83
N LYS A 348 29.83 -21.40 3.75
CA LYS A 348 30.13 -22.56 4.61
C LYS A 348 30.38 -22.05 6.02
N THR A 349 29.65 -22.53 7.02
CA THR A 349 29.76 -22.08 8.42
C THR A 349 31.14 -22.42 9.00
N ALA A 350 32.04 -21.44 9.06
CA ALA A 350 33.46 -21.66 9.32
C ALA A 350 33.89 -21.24 10.73
N GLY A 351 33.59 -22.09 11.72
CA GLY A 351 34.19 -22.04 13.06
C GLY A 351 33.27 -21.60 14.22
N LYS A 352 33.76 -21.76 15.45
CA LYS A 352 33.00 -21.54 16.72
C LYS A 352 32.73 -20.07 17.07
N LYS A 353 32.97 -19.11 16.17
CA LYS A 353 32.82 -17.66 16.44
C LYS A 353 32.14 -16.97 15.27
N LEU A 354 30.91 -16.50 15.48
CA LEU A 354 30.09 -15.87 14.44
C LEU A 354 30.60 -14.45 14.12
N LEU A 355 30.60 -14.07 12.85
CA LEU A 355 31.02 -12.76 12.35
C LEU A 355 29.95 -11.69 12.61
N PHE A 356 30.36 -10.47 12.94
CA PHE A 356 29.52 -9.28 12.77
C PHE A 356 30.22 -8.24 11.90
N VAL A 357 29.41 -7.42 11.23
CA VAL A 357 29.86 -6.30 10.41
C VAL A 357 28.94 -5.10 10.60
N ILE A 358 29.51 -3.90 10.51
CA ILE A 358 28.75 -2.66 10.38
C ILE A 358 29.27 -1.95 9.13
N GLN A 359 28.41 -1.70 8.16
CA GLN A 359 28.75 -0.95 6.95
C GLN A 359 28.18 0.46 7.00
N LYS A 360 29.01 1.48 6.80
CA LYS A 360 28.59 2.88 6.67
C LYS A 360 28.28 3.14 5.20
N HIS A 361 27.04 3.48 4.89
CA HIS A 361 26.51 3.54 3.53
C HIS A 361 25.99 4.94 3.22
N ALA A 362 26.71 5.64 2.35
CA ALA A 362 26.30 6.91 1.75
C ALA A 362 25.47 6.65 0.48
N ALA A 363 24.23 6.20 0.68
CA ALA A 363 23.21 6.14 -0.36
C ALA A 363 22.50 7.51 -0.49
N SER A 364 21.23 7.54 -0.92
CA SER A 364 20.38 8.75 -0.88
C SER A 364 20.34 9.43 0.49
N HIS A 365 20.55 8.66 1.57
CA HIS A 365 20.81 9.12 2.93
C HIS A 365 21.95 8.31 3.54
N LEU A 366 22.79 8.96 4.35
CA LEU A 366 23.82 8.27 5.14
C LEU A 366 23.17 7.40 6.23
N HIS A 367 23.53 6.12 6.28
CA HIS A 367 23.08 5.17 7.30
C HIS A 367 24.16 4.13 7.62
N TYR A 368 23.92 3.29 8.62
CA TYR A 368 24.84 2.24 9.06
C TYR A 368 24.13 0.89 9.06
N ASP A 369 24.46 0.01 8.13
CA ASP A 369 23.96 -1.36 8.10
C ASP A 369 24.67 -2.21 9.14
N PHE A 370 23.99 -2.45 10.26
CA PHE A 370 24.40 -3.37 11.30
C PHE A 370 24.01 -4.80 10.91
N ARG A 371 24.95 -5.75 10.91
CA ARG A 371 24.67 -7.14 10.50
C ARG A 371 25.35 -8.18 11.40
N LEU A 372 24.64 -9.26 11.69
CA LEU A 372 25.10 -10.44 12.44
C LEU A 372 25.07 -11.67 11.53
N GLU A 373 26.15 -12.46 11.50
CA GLU A 373 26.12 -13.79 10.89
C GLU A 373 25.22 -14.74 11.69
N LEU A 374 24.32 -15.43 10.99
CA LEU A 374 23.61 -16.60 11.49
C LEU A 374 23.18 -17.47 10.28
N ASP A 375 23.40 -18.79 10.35
CA ASP A 375 23.12 -19.76 9.27
C ASP A 375 23.80 -19.48 7.91
N GLY A 376 25.05 -18.97 7.95
CA GLY A 376 25.84 -18.68 6.75
C GLY A 376 25.32 -17.50 5.93
N VAL A 377 24.50 -16.62 6.54
CA VAL A 377 24.00 -15.36 5.96
C VAL A 377 24.04 -14.24 7.01
N LEU A 378 23.99 -12.99 6.56
CA LEU A 378 24.06 -11.80 7.41
C LEU A 378 22.66 -11.26 7.70
N LYS A 379 22.13 -11.52 8.89
CA LYS A 379 20.90 -10.90 9.40
C LYS A 379 21.16 -9.40 9.56
N SER A 380 20.36 -8.55 8.92
CA SER A 380 20.76 -7.15 8.64
C SER A 380 19.73 -6.11 9.10
N TRP A 381 20.22 -4.97 9.61
CA TRP A 381 19.43 -3.82 10.04
C TRP A 381 20.10 -2.48 9.64
N ALA A 382 19.40 -1.64 8.89
CA ALA A 382 19.82 -0.27 8.61
C ALA A 382 19.59 0.65 9.82
N VAL A 383 20.65 1.27 10.34
CA VAL A 383 20.65 2.15 11.52
C VAL A 383 20.91 3.61 11.07
N PRO A 384 19.87 4.45 10.84
CA PRO A 384 20.05 5.73 10.13
C PRO A 384 20.92 6.76 10.85
N LYS A 385 21.07 6.65 12.17
CA LYS A 385 21.93 7.53 12.99
C LYS A 385 23.13 6.81 13.61
N GLY A 386 23.47 5.62 13.09
CA GLY A 386 24.57 4.80 13.59
C GLY A 386 24.39 4.24 15.01
N PRO A 387 25.28 3.33 15.44
CA PRO A 387 25.36 2.85 16.82
C PRO A 387 25.84 3.96 17.76
N GLN A 388 25.62 3.82 19.07
CA GLN A 388 26.17 4.71 20.10
C GLN A 388 26.72 3.90 21.27
N THR A 389 27.72 4.44 21.95
CA THR A 389 28.48 3.74 23.00
C THR A 389 28.02 4.10 24.42
N ASP A 390 27.08 5.02 24.58
CA ASP A 390 26.37 5.29 25.83
C ASP A 390 25.17 4.33 26.01
N MET A 391 24.69 4.20 27.26
CA MET A 391 23.61 3.26 27.60
C MET A 391 22.21 3.89 27.63
N GLU A 392 22.09 5.21 27.50
CA GLU A 392 20.79 5.90 27.49
C GLU A 392 20.16 5.93 26.09
N THR A 393 21.00 6.06 25.06
CA THR A 393 20.57 6.31 23.69
C THR A 393 20.15 5.04 22.96
N LYS A 394 18.85 4.97 22.66
CA LYS A 394 18.26 3.90 21.85
C LYS A 394 18.27 4.33 20.38
N ARG A 395 18.94 3.56 19.50
CA ARG A 395 19.05 3.88 18.06
C ARG A 395 18.10 2.99 17.25
N LEU A 396 17.29 3.60 16.38
CA LEU A 396 16.39 2.87 15.48
C LEU A 396 17.21 2.04 14.48
N ALA A 397 16.89 0.76 14.40
CA ALA A 397 17.53 -0.24 13.55
C ALA A 397 16.44 -0.94 12.72
N MET A 398 16.33 -0.59 11.45
CA MET A 398 15.31 -1.08 10.52
C MET A 398 15.80 -2.38 9.87
N ARG A 399 15.21 -3.53 10.22
CA ARG A 399 15.56 -4.83 9.62
C ARG A 399 15.30 -4.81 8.12
N VAL A 400 16.30 -5.23 7.35
CA VAL A 400 16.29 -5.38 5.89
C VAL A 400 16.48 -6.85 5.51
N GLU A 401 16.69 -7.16 4.23
CA GLU A 401 16.93 -8.52 3.75
C GLU A 401 18.23 -9.12 4.35
N ASP A 402 18.26 -10.43 4.52
CA ASP A 402 19.50 -11.17 4.82
C ASP A 402 20.46 -11.08 3.62
N HIS A 403 21.70 -10.67 3.84
CA HIS A 403 22.73 -10.54 2.79
C HIS A 403 23.68 -11.77 2.77
N PRO A 404 24.37 -12.09 1.66
CA PRO A 404 25.39 -13.14 1.63
C PRO A 404 26.51 -12.91 2.66
N TYR A 405 27.10 -14.00 3.14
CA TYR A 405 28.24 -13.96 4.07
C TYR A 405 29.38 -13.07 3.55
N ASP A 406 29.74 -13.24 2.28
CA ASP A 406 30.85 -12.52 1.62
C ASP A 406 30.63 -11.00 1.55
N TYR A 407 29.37 -10.54 1.65
CA TYR A 407 29.03 -9.12 1.69
C TYR A 407 29.66 -8.39 2.89
N ALA A 408 30.03 -9.11 3.97
CA ALA A 408 30.66 -8.53 5.15
C ALA A 408 32.05 -7.92 4.89
N ARG A 409 32.65 -8.15 3.72
CA ARG A 409 33.94 -7.58 3.32
C ARG A 409 33.82 -6.63 2.12
N PHE A 410 32.61 -6.33 1.64
CA PHE A 410 32.39 -5.44 0.51
C PHE A 410 32.60 -3.96 0.89
N GLU A 411 33.46 -3.28 0.13
CA GLU A 411 33.68 -1.83 0.13
C GLU A 411 33.76 -1.31 -1.31
N GLY A 412 33.23 -0.11 -1.57
CA GLY A 412 33.23 0.51 -2.89
C GLY A 412 31.96 1.30 -3.16
N THR A 413 31.71 1.66 -4.42
CA THR A 413 30.52 2.40 -4.84
C THR A 413 29.61 1.51 -5.68
N ILE A 414 28.35 1.38 -5.25
CA ILE A 414 27.26 0.79 -6.02
C ILE A 414 26.78 1.87 -7.01
N PRO A 415 26.75 1.61 -8.34
CA PRO A 415 26.43 2.63 -9.34
C PRO A 415 25.04 3.25 -9.21
N GLU A 416 24.84 4.44 -9.78
CA GLU A 416 23.50 5.04 -9.91
C GLU A 416 22.56 4.12 -10.71
N GLY A 417 21.25 4.21 -10.45
CA GLY A 417 20.23 3.31 -11.01
C GLY A 417 20.11 1.95 -10.29
N ASN A 418 21.17 1.46 -9.62
CA ASN A 418 21.14 0.16 -8.93
C ASN A 418 20.52 0.26 -7.52
N TYR A 419 20.00 -0.85 -7.00
CA TYR A 419 19.38 -0.88 -5.67
C TYR A 419 20.42 -0.67 -4.57
N GLY A 420 20.31 0.43 -3.83
CA GLY A 420 21.35 0.82 -2.84
C GLY A 420 22.50 1.63 -3.44
N ALA A 421 22.33 2.23 -4.63
CA ALA A 421 23.27 3.19 -5.22
C ALA A 421 23.87 4.15 -4.17
N GLY A 422 25.20 4.19 -4.09
CA GLY A 422 25.93 4.88 -3.03
C GLY A 422 27.28 4.25 -2.70
N THR A 423 28.05 4.90 -1.82
CA THR A 423 29.36 4.38 -1.37
C THR A 423 29.22 3.63 -0.05
N VAL A 424 29.80 2.43 0.02
CA VAL A 424 29.79 1.50 1.16
C VAL A 424 31.22 1.37 1.72
N MET A 425 31.36 1.56 3.03
CA MET A 425 32.56 1.28 3.82
C MET A 425 32.25 0.20 4.87
N VAL A 426 33.13 -0.75 5.11
CA VAL A 426 33.10 -1.61 6.31
C VAL A 426 33.61 -0.78 7.47
N TRP A 427 32.67 -0.22 8.23
CA TRP A 427 32.94 0.68 9.34
C TRP A 427 33.40 -0.05 10.60
N ASP A 428 32.83 -1.21 10.93
CA ASP A 428 33.40 -2.11 11.94
C ASP A 428 33.23 -3.58 11.52
N ILE A 429 34.11 -4.45 12.01
CA ILE A 429 34.07 -5.89 11.77
C ILE A 429 34.76 -6.62 12.91
N GLY A 430 34.19 -7.75 13.33
CA GLY A 430 34.70 -8.57 14.43
C GLY A 430 33.83 -9.80 14.67
N THR A 431 33.91 -10.42 15.84
CA THR A 431 33.04 -11.55 16.20
C THR A 431 31.94 -11.13 17.17
N TRP A 432 30.83 -11.86 17.18
CA TRP A 432 29.78 -11.72 18.19
C TRP A 432 29.54 -13.03 18.94
N GLU A 433 29.07 -12.89 20.17
CA GLU A 433 28.70 -13.99 21.07
C GLU A 433 27.26 -13.78 21.53
N ASN A 434 26.42 -14.81 21.49
CA ASN A 434 25.07 -14.73 22.02
C ASN A 434 25.07 -14.80 23.55
N LEU A 435 24.27 -13.94 24.20
CA LEU A 435 24.13 -13.88 25.67
C LEU A 435 22.68 -14.09 26.14
N GLY A 436 21.73 -14.18 25.22
CA GLY A 436 20.32 -14.48 25.50
C GLY A 436 19.96 -15.95 25.24
N PRO A 437 18.65 -16.24 25.08
CA PRO A 437 18.17 -17.48 24.46
C PRO A 437 18.80 -17.71 23.08
N GLU A 438 18.66 -18.92 22.53
CA GLU A 438 19.22 -19.29 21.23
C GLU A 438 18.92 -18.23 20.13
N PRO A 439 19.87 -17.89 19.24
CA PRO A 439 19.72 -16.77 18.30
C PRO A 439 18.44 -16.75 17.44
N HIS A 440 17.95 -17.88 16.95
CA HIS A 440 16.69 -17.95 16.21
C HIS A 440 15.48 -17.74 17.12
N GLU A 441 15.50 -18.26 18.34
CA GLU A 441 14.49 -17.95 19.37
C GLU A 441 14.50 -16.47 19.74
N GLY A 442 15.66 -15.86 19.96
CA GLY A 442 15.80 -14.42 20.23
C GLY A 442 15.32 -13.54 19.07
N LEU A 443 15.66 -13.90 17.82
CA LEU A 443 15.14 -13.24 16.62
C LEU A 443 13.61 -13.34 16.48
N LYS A 444 13.04 -14.48 16.87
CA LYS A 444 11.61 -14.81 16.80
C LYS A 444 10.82 -14.19 17.96
N ALA A 445 11.44 -14.03 19.12
CA ALA A 445 10.89 -13.39 20.31
C ALA A 445 11.07 -11.86 20.32
N GLY A 446 11.76 -11.29 19.33
CA GLY A 446 11.98 -9.85 19.24
C GLY A 446 13.06 -9.31 20.17
N LYS A 447 13.96 -10.16 20.70
CA LYS A 447 15.06 -9.74 21.59
C LYS A 447 16.31 -10.58 21.37
N LEU A 448 17.36 -9.96 20.87
CA LEU A 448 18.73 -10.46 20.94
C LEU A 448 19.52 -9.67 22.00
N HIS A 449 20.34 -10.37 22.78
CA HIS A 449 21.35 -9.80 23.70
C HIS A 449 22.65 -10.52 23.39
N PHE A 450 23.69 -9.77 23.09
CA PHE A 450 24.95 -10.30 22.55
C PHE A 450 26.15 -9.46 22.99
N ARG A 451 27.34 -10.06 22.94
CA ARG A 451 28.63 -9.36 23.04
C ARG A 451 29.17 -9.09 21.64
N LEU A 452 29.72 -7.91 21.43
CA LEU A 452 30.52 -7.58 20.24
C LEU A 452 32.00 -7.52 20.62
N ASN A 453 32.84 -8.10 19.78
CA ASN A 453 34.30 -8.05 19.87
C ASN A 453 34.87 -7.45 18.59
N GLY A 454 34.55 -6.17 18.34
CA GLY A 454 34.94 -5.40 17.15
C GLY A 454 36.20 -4.57 17.30
N LYS A 455 36.54 -3.84 16.23
CA LYS A 455 37.63 -2.85 16.23
C LYS A 455 37.17 -1.50 16.78
N LYS A 456 35.88 -1.14 16.64
CA LYS A 456 35.30 0.11 17.16
C LYS A 456 34.30 -0.12 18.30
N LEU A 457 33.46 -1.16 18.21
CA LEU A 457 32.46 -1.50 19.22
C LEU A 457 32.84 -2.76 20.00
N LYS A 458 32.80 -2.67 21.34
CA LYS A 458 33.09 -3.79 22.24
C LYS A 458 32.04 -3.95 23.34
N GLY A 459 32.09 -5.08 24.04
CA GLY A 459 31.22 -5.37 25.18
C GLY A 459 29.79 -5.67 24.75
N GLU A 460 28.83 -5.50 25.66
CA GLU A 460 27.47 -6.01 25.45
C GLU A 460 26.52 -5.01 24.78
N TRP A 461 25.56 -5.57 24.04
CA TRP A 461 24.57 -4.88 23.21
C TRP A 461 23.25 -5.66 23.21
N ALA A 462 22.16 -4.96 22.88
CA ALA A 462 20.87 -5.59 22.63
C ALA A 462 20.24 -5.04 21.35
N LEU A 463 19.61 -5.93 20.59
CA LEU A 463 18.63 -5.60 19.55
C LEU A 463 17.25 -5.99 20.07
N VAL A 464 16.38 -5.00 20.27
CA VAL A 464 15.03 -5.19 20.80
C VAL A 464 14.01 -4.71 19.78
N GLN A 465 13.23 -5.63 19.23
CA GLN A 465 12.11 -5.35 18.33
C GLN A 465 11.12 -4.44 19.04
N MET A 466 10.65 -3.40 18.34
CA MET A 466 9.66 -2.49 18.88
C MET A 466 8.28 -3.17 18.88
N HIS A 467 7.60 -3.11 20.02
CA HIS A 467 6.24 -3.63 20.18
C HIS A 467 5.28 -2.50 20.57
N GLY A 468 4.02 -2.63 20.15
CA GLY A 468 2.96 -1.64 20.39
C GLY A 468 2.75 -0.68 19.21
N PRO A 469 1.76 0.23 19.31
CA PRO A 469 1.12 0.91 18.15
C PRO A 469 1.95 1.99 17.44
N ARG A 470 3.27 2.06 17.70
CA ARG A 470 4.23 2.87 16.93
C ARG A 470 5.22 2.03 16.12
N ALA A 471 5.26 0.72 16.34
CA ALA A 471 5.89 -0.22 15.42
C ALA A 471 4.85 -0.65 14.39
N THR A 472 5.24 -0.69 13.13
CA THR A 472 4.36 -0.70 11.96
C THR A 472 4.47 -1.97 11.15
N LYS A 473 5.67 -2.57 11.08
CA LYS A 473 5.98 -3.71 10.19
C LYS A 473 6.78 -4.81 10.88
N GLY A 474 7.20 -4.62 12.13
CA GLY A 474 8.01 -5.60 12.88
C GLY A 474 9.46 -5.68 12.41
N ASN A 475 9.83 -4.87 11.42
CA ASN A 475 11.22 -4.59 11.07
C ASN A 475 11.79 -3.43 11.89
N GLU A 476 11.00 -2.71 12.70
CA GLU A 476 11.55 -1.72 13.62
C GLU A 476 12.15 -2.39 14.86
N TRP A 477 13.47 -2.30 15.00
CA TRP A 477 14.21 -2.70 16.20
C TRP A 477 14.90 -1.47 16.80
N LEU A 478 15.30 -1.58 18.05
CA LEU A 478 16.19 -0.66 18.73
C LEU A 478 17.52 -1.37 18.97
N LEU A 479 18.62 -0.76 18.53
CA LEU A 479 19.97 -1.11 18.96
C LEU A 479 20.30 -0.29 20.22
N LEU A 480 20.77 -0.96 21.26
CA LEU A 480 21.17 -0.37 22.55
C LEU A 480 22.53 -0.92 22.98
N LYS A 481 23.36 -0.08 23.60
CA LYS A 481 24.49 -0.56 24.41
C LYS A 481 23.97 -1.21 25.70
N HIS A 482 24.65 -2.24 26.18
CA HIS A 482 24.33 -2.90 27.44
C HIS A 482 25.59 -3.20 28.28
N GLY A 483 25.40 -3.61 29.54
CA GLY A 483 26.45 -3.89 30.52
C GLY A 483 27.19 -2.65 31.01
N SER A 484 27.96 -2.02 30.12
CA SER A 484 28.76 -0.81 30.40
C SER A 484 28.81 0.12 29.19
N ALA A 485 29.04 1.41 29.43
CA ALA A 485 29.32 2.39 28.39
C ALA A 485 30.77 2.27 27.89
N GLN A 486 31.03 2.71 26.66
CA GLN A 486 32.37 2.78 26.07
C GLN A 486 32.67 4.23 25.62
N LYS A 487 33.96 4.63 25.62
CA LYS A 487 34.40 5.90 25.02
C LYS A 487 33.85 6.02 23.58
N PRO A 488 33.31 7.20 23.18
CA PRO A 488 32.81 7.42 21.82
C PRO A 488 33.87 7.15 20.74
N VAL A 489 33.41 6.71 19.57
CA VAL A 489 34.25 6.60 18.38
C VAL A 489 34.64 8.02 17.94
N SER A 490 35.94 8.29 17.81
CA SER A 490 36.43 9.60 17.37
C SER A 490 36.10 9.87 15.90
N ALA A 491 35.98 11.13 15.49
CA ALA A 491 35.64 11.49 14.11
C ALA A 491 36.60 10.88 13.07
N LYS A 492 37.91 10.84 13.39
CA LYS A 492 38.93 10.16 12.56
C LYS A 492 38.62 8.66 12.41
N ALA A 493 38.25 7.98 13.50
CA ALA A 493 37.86 6.58 13.43
C ALA A 493 36.50 6.39 12.72
N ASP A 494 35.57 7.34 12.83
CA ASP A 494 34.27 7.27 12.17
C ASP A 494 34.35 7.35 10.63
N ASP A 495 35.35 8.07 10.10
CA ASP A 495 35.68 8.12 8.66
C ASP A 495 36.96 7.31 8.31
N THR A 496 37.19 6.19 9.01
CA THR A 496 38.23 5.21 8.66
C THR A 496 37.64 3.80 8.55
N SER A 497 37.87 3.13 7.43
CA SER A 497 37.51 1.72 7.21
C SER A 497 38.17 0.80 8.22
N ALA A 498 37.43 -0.19 8.71
CA ALA A 498 37.94 -1.25 9.57
C ALA A 498 38.74 -2.32 8.82
N ILE A 499 38.68 -2.37 7.48
CA ILE A 499 39.49 -3.30 6.65
C ILE A 499 40.55 -2.58 5.82
N SER A 500 40.19 -1.63 4.95
CA SER A 500 41.12 -0.99 4.01
C SER A 500 41.82 0.26 4.56
N ARG A 501 41.43 0.72 5.75
CA ARG A 501 41.87 1.98 6.39
C ARG A 501 41.60 3.27 5.59
N LYS A 502 40.89 3.18 4.45
CA LYS A 502 40.48 4.33 3.62
C LYS A 502 39.32 5.09 4.26
N SER A 503 39.14 6.35 3.89
CA SER A 503 37.96 7.17 4.23
C SER A 503 36.81 7.02 3.24
N MET A 504 35.61 7.49 3.58
CA MET A 504 34.43 7.46 2.68
C MET A 504 34.74 8.15 1.36
N LYS A 505 35.44 9.30 1.40
CA LYS A 505 35.86 10.04 0.21
C LYS A 505 36.87 9.27 -0.66
N GLN A 506 37.76 8.50 -0.04
CA GLN A 506 38.73 7.65 -0.76
C GLN A 506 38.10 6.38 -1.36
N LEU A 507 36.97 5.92 -0.82
CA LEU A 507 36.19 4.80 -1.36
C LEU A 507 35.21 5.23 -2.47
N ALA A 508 34.72 6.48 -2.43
CA ALA A 508 33.77 7.03 -3.41
C ALA A 508 34.40 7.36 -4.78
N GLY A 509 35.73 7.58 -4.81
CA GLY A 509 36.46 7.93 -6.03
C GLY A 509 36.16 9.34 -6.57
N PRO A 510 36.69 9.70 -7.75
CA PRO A 510 36.69 11.08 -8.25
C PRO A 510 35.36 11.55 -8.88
N ARG A 511 34.26 10.79 -8.80
CA ARG A 511 32.98 11.09 -9.52
C ARG A 511 31.72 11.24 -8.65
N SER A 512 31.84 11.34 -7.32
CA SER A 512 30.69 11.56 -6.42
C SER A 512 30.51 13.04 -6.01
N ARG A 513 29.26 13.53 -5.93
CA ARG A 513 28.91 14.91 -5.55
C ARG A 513 29.47 15.34 -4.18
N LYS A 514 29.93 16.59 -4.07
CA LYS A 514 30.24 17.25 -2.78
C LYS A 514 28.94 17.48 -1.99
N TRP A 515 28.98 17.25 -0.68
CA TRP A 515 27.94 17.68 0.26
C TRP A 515 28.47 18.84 1.11
N ILE A 516 27.59 19.78 1.46
CA ILE A 516 27.90 20.93 2.34
C ILE A 516 26.85 20.93 3.45
N SER A 517 27.32 20.91 4.70
CA SER A 517 26.50 21.17 5.89
C SER A 517 26.38 22.66 6.14
N ASN A 518 25.19 23.15 6.49
CA ASN A 518 25.09 24.31 7.37
C ASN A 518 23.80 24.29 8.19
N ARG A 519 23.86 24.81 9.43
CA ARG A 519 22.75 24.82 10.39
C ARG A 519 23.07 25.73 11.57
N GLU A 520 22.34 26.83 11.74
CA GLU A 520 22.32 27.62 12.98
C GLU A 520 20.98 28.37 13.16
N SER A 521 20.83 29.18 14.22
CA SER A 521 19.66 29.04 15.12
C SER A 521 19.16 30.30 15.87
N GLU A 522 17.85 30.34 16.13
CA GLU A 522 17.01 31.40 16.76
C GLU A 522 15.88 30.71 17.61
N GLY A 523 15.07 31.32 18.49
CA GLY A 523 14.84 32.74 18.83
C GLY A 523 14.15 33.00 20.19
N ASN A 524 12.82 32.73 20.32
CA ASN A 524 11.90 33.00 21.49
C ASN A 524 11.24 34.44 21.43
N PRO A 525 10.38 34.97 22.35
CA PRO A 525 9.45 34.39 23.37
C PRO A 525 8.00 34.99 23.47
N LYS A 526 7.02 34.21 24.00
CA LYS A 526 5.79 34.63 24.77
C LYS A 526 4.68 35.41 23.98
N THR A 527 3.45 35.72 24.46
CA THR A 527 2.74 35.66 25.79
C THR A 527 1.33 34.99 25.71
N SER A 528 0.44 35.13 26.73
CA SER A 528 -0.85 34.40 26.84
C SER A 528 -1.94 35.08 27.71
N LYS A 529 -3.25 34.90 27.42
CA LYS A 529 -4.39 35.14 28.36
C LYS A 529 -5.50 34.06 28.25
N LYS A 530 -6.42 33.99 29.23
CA LYS A 530 -7.42 32.90 29.41
C LYS A 530 -8.65 33.31 30.27
N PRO A 531 -9.84 32.70 30.08
CA PRO A 531 -10.59 31.99 31.15
C PRO A 531 -11.35 30.74 30.57
N LYS A 532 -12.48 30.14 31.02
CA LYS A 532 -13.40 30.24 32.20
C LYS A 532 -13.93 28.84 32.68
N LYS A 533 -15.21 28.48 32.46
CA LYS A 533 -15.99 27.25 32.83
C LYS A 533 -17.17 27.12 31.81
N LYS A 534 -17.98 26.06 31.53
CA LYS A 534 -18.14 24.57 31.68
C LYS A 534 -19.30 24.18 30.65
N PRO A 535 -19.95 22.98 30.56
CA PRO A 535 -19.62 21.60 30.96
C PRO A 535 -19.77 20.48 29.86
N SER A 536 -19.04 19.38 30.07
CA SER A 536 -19.30 17.95 29.73
C SER A 536 -20.20 17.48 28.55
N SER A 537 -19.60 16.71 27.62
CA SER A 537 -19.94 15.28 27.39
C SER A 537 -18.83 14.53 26.62
N PHE A 538 -18.86 13.18 26.69
CA PHE A 538 -18.18 12.12 25.91
C PHE A 538 -16.68 12.18 25.49
N ARG A 539 -16.02 13.33 25.36
CA ARG A 539 -14.60 13.44 24.91
C ARG A 539 -13.56 12.84 25.88
N GLY A 540 -13.97 12.47 27.10
CA GLY A 540 -13.04 12.10 28.19
C GLY A 540 -12.21 10.82 27.97
N ARG A 541 -12.73 9.79 27.29
CA ARG A 541 -12.07 8.47 27.21
C ARG A 541 -11.01 8.33 26.11
N ILE A 542 -10.96 9.25 25.13
CA ILE A 542 -9.91 9.24 24.07
C ILE A 542 -8.68 10.05 24.50
N ALA A 543 -8.85 11.05 25.37
CA ALA A 543 -7.76 11.90 25.86
C ALA A 543 -6.67 11.16 26.67
N ALA A 544 -6.97 9.96 27.19
CA ALA A 544 -6.01 9.12 27.89
C ALA A 544 -4.82 8.68 27.00
N LEU A 545 -5.06 8.45 25.70
CA LEU A 545 -4.03 7.97 24.77
C LEU A 545 -3.00 9.05 24.39
N ALA A 546 -3.36 10.34 24.52
CA ALA A 546 -2.55 11.48 24.11
C ALA A 546 -1.54 11.97 25.16
N LYS A 547 -1.59 11.47 26.41
CA LYS A 547 -0.74 11.97 27.52
C LYS A 547 0.65 11.32 27.64
N SER A 548 1.00 10.35 26.80
CA SER A 548 2.26 9.57 26.92
C SER A 548 3.51 10.23 26.31
N ILE A 549 3.49 11.53 25.97
CA ILE A 549 4.61 12.25 25.35
C ILE A 549 4.90 13.57 26.08
N ARG A 550 5.80 13.51 27.08
CA ARG A 550 6.68 14.61 27.53
C ARG A 550 7.71 14.07 28.56
N PRO A 551 9.03 14.30 28.40
CA PRO A 551 10.01 14.08 29.46
C PRO A 551 9.97 15.19 30.53
N LYS A 552 10.68 14.99 31.64
CA LYS A 552 10.70 15.88 32.82
C LYS A 552 12.12 16.36 33.16
N ARG A 553 12.23 17.56 33.76
CA ARG A 553 13.03 17.89 34.97
C ARG A 553 12.59 19.28 35.49
N LYS A 554 12.88 19.75 36.72
CA LYS A 554 12.74 19.23 38.11
C LYS A 554 13.72 20.03 39.02
N THR A 555 13.19 20.99 39.79
CA THR A 555 13.72 21.62 41.04
C THR A 555 12.51 22.35 41.70
N GLN A 556 12.26 22.45 43.01
CA GLN A 556 13.06 22.96 44.16
C GLN A 556 13.32 24.48 44.06
N THR A 557 13.10 25.36 45.07
CA THR A 557 12.50 25.28 46.44
C THR A 557 12.22 26.74 46.94
N ALA A 558 11.61 27.13 48.09
CA ALA A 558 10.95 26.50 49.27
C ALA A 558 10.06 27.53 50.04
N LYS A 559 9.38 27.07 51.11
CA LYS A 559 8.97 27.80 52.35
C LYS A 559 7.81 28.83 52.35
N ARG A 560 7.05 28.78 53.48
CA ARG A 560 6.32 29.87 54.19
C ARG A 560 5.08 30.48 53.48
N LYS A 561 4.05 31.00 54.19
CA LYS A 561 3.58 30.91 55.61
C LYS A 561 2.14 31.49 55.65
N GLN A 562 1.25 31.00 56.54
CA GLN A 562 0.09 31.74 57.11
C GLN A 562 -0.99 32.27 56.12
N ASP A 563 -2.21 32.66 56.50
CA ASP A 563 -2.99 32.61 57.76
C ASP A 563 -4.50 32.50 57.44
N ARG A 564 -5.32 32.16 58.44
CA ARG A 564 -6.80 32.06 58.45
C ARG A 564 -7.41 30.84 57.74
#